data_AF-A0A7J9MCM6-F1
#
_entry.id   AF-A0A7J9MCM6-F1
#
_cell.length_a   1.000
_cell.length_b   1.000
_cell.length_c   1.000
_cell.angle_alpha   90.00
_cell.angle_beta   90.00
_cell.angle_gamma   90.00
#
_symmetry.space_group_name_H-M   'P 1'
#
loop_
_entity.id
_entity.type
_entity.pdbx_description
1 polymer ?
#
loop_
_entity_poly.entity_id
_entity_poly.type
_entity_poly.pdbx_seq_one_letter_code
_entity_poly.pdbx_strand_id
1 'polypeptide(L)'
;MTCKTTLEDWKYAIEMLKRFALPKMENEVFPLLKFSYDNLPDATMKCCLLYCYLYPEDYCIPKKRLVEYWFCEGILNKFDRISEAQMQVGDIISSFLNACLLERDGEDCVKMLDVIRDMGLWITREFEATENIFFVKAGDQLFEKQDAKEWESAKEMSVMKNKIKVLKETPKCPNLRILFLSENEFQVISDGFFQFIPHLTVLDLSRTKELRALPDGISQLVSLECFDLSFTGIEELPIELKSWTNLEMLDLSCMDNLRKIPQHLICSFSKLQIFRRVYLIDYPNEDNVLKGGNEKLIEELKGLQHLNILRISIHNMVCLERFLSFNSDVAPKH
;
A
#
# COMPACT_ATOMS: atom_id res chain seq x y z
N MET A 1 -8.91 -38.85 9.53
CA MET A 1 -8.86 -38.10 10.80
C MET A 1 -7.62 -38.57 11.56
N THR A 2 -6.58 -37.74 11.65
CA THR A 2 -5.29 -38.12 12.25
C THR A 2 -5.19 -37.60 13.68
N CYS A 3 -4.70 -38.44 14.59
CA CYS A 3 -4.51 -38.18 16.01
C CYS A 3 -3.31 -37.25 16.30
N LYS A 4 -3.21 -36.10 15.62
CA LYS A 4 -2.12 -35.14 15.83
C LYS A 4 -2.47 -34.20 16.98
N THR A 5 -1.74 -34.29 18.09
CA THR A 5 -2.04 -33.55 19.32
C THR A 5 -0.95 -32.55 19.70
N THR A 6 0.24 -32.63 19.10
CA THR A 6 1.38 -31.75 19.41
C THR A 6 1.68 -30.77 18.28
N LEU A 7 2.32 -29.64 18.61
CA LEU A 7 2.74 -28.63 17.63
C LEU A 7 3.74 -29.25 16.63
N GLU A 8 4.61 -30.14 17.09
CA GLU A 8 5.60 -30.85 16.29
C GLU A 8 4.93 -31.78 15.26
N ASP A 9 3.89 -32.52 15.66
CA ASP A 9 3.13 -33.38 14.74
C ASP A 9 2.50 -32.56 13.61
N TRP A 10 1.97 -31.39 13.94
CA TRP A 10 1.36 -30.47 12.96
C TRP A 10 2.41 -29.84 12.04
N LYS A 11 3.56 -29.41 12.57
CA LYS A 11 4.70 -28.95 11.76
C LYS A 11 5.14 -30.02 10.76
N TYR A 12 5.30 -31.26 11.21
CA TYR A 12 5.61 -32.38 10.33
C TYR A 12 4.49 -32.70 9.32
N ALA A 13 3.22 -32.55 9.70
CA ALA A 13 2.09 -32.68 8.76
C ALA A 13 2.19 -31.70 7.61
N ILE A 14 2.46 -30.43 7.95
CA ILE A 14 2.60 -29.33 7.01
C ILE A 14 3.80 -29.61 6.09
N GLU A 15 4.92 -30.05 6.64
CA GLU A 15 6.11 -30.37 5.85
C GLU A 15 5.87 -31.53 4.87
N MET A 16 5.17 -32.57 5.31
CA MET A 16 4.75 -33.68 4.44
C MET A 16 3.78 -33.22 3.36
N LEU A 17 2.78 -32.40 3.69
CA LEU A 17 1.85 -31.85 2.70
C LEU A 17 2.59 -31.00 1.67
N LYS A 18 3.49 -30.12 2.10
CA LYS A 18 4.35 -29.33 1.19
C LYS A 18 5.19 -30.23 0.29
N ARG A 19 5.79 -31.29 0.83
CA ARG A 19 6.66 -32.19 0.06
C ARG A 19 5.93 -33.01 -1.01
N PHE A 20 4.69 -33.42 -0.76
CA PHE A 20 3.96 -34.32 -1.67
C PHE A 20 2.85 -33.64 -2.47
N ALA A 21 2.15 -32.65 -1.92
CA ALA A 21 1.06 -31.97 -2.60
C ALA A 21 1.55 -30.85 -3.51
N LEU A 22 2.57 -30.08 -3.10
CA LEU A 22 3.06 -28.94 -3.88
C LEU A 22 3.57 -29.34 -5.27
N PRO A 23 4.42 -30.38 -5.43
CA PRO A 23 4.85 -30.80 -6.77
C PRO A 23 3.69 -31.25 -7.65
N LYS A 24 2.65 -31.85 -7.05
CA LYS A 24 1.45 -32.25 -7.79
C LYS A 24 0.66 -31.01 -8.24
N MET A 25 0.51 -30.02 -7.37
CA MET A 25 -0.14 -28.76 -7.70
C MET A 25 0.59 -28.04 -8.84
N GLU A 26 1.92 -27.89 -8.73
CA GLU A 26 2.76 -27.21 -9.72
C GLU A 26 2.78 -27.90 -11.08
N ASN A 27 2.69 -29.23 -11.13
CA ASN A 27 2.76 -29.98 -12.38
C ASN A 27 1.38 -30.26 -13.01
N GLU A 28 0.32 -30.40 -12.21
CA GLU A 28 -1.00 -30.82 -12.71
C GLU A 28 -2.07 -29.73 -12.64
N VAL A 29 -2.06 -28.88 -11.60
CA VAL A 29 -3.16 -27.95 -11.31
C VAL A 29 -2.84 -26.52 -11.74
N PHE A 30 -1.68 -25.98 -11.35
CA PHE A 30 -1.30 -24.61 -11.68
C PHE A 30 -1.19 -24.36 -13.20
N PRO A 31 -0.68 -25.28 -14.04
CA PRO A 31 -0.70 -25.08 -15.48
C PRO A 31 -2.12 -24.95 -16.06
N LEU A 32 -3.09 -25.67 -15.50
CA LEU A 32 -4.50 -25.59 -15.92
C LEU A 32 -5.13 -24.27 -15.49
N LEU A 33 -4.85 -23.81 -14.26
CA LEU A 33 -5.35 -22.53 -13.76
C LEU A 33 -4.68 -21.33 -14.45
N LYS A 34 -3.40 -21.47 -14.81
CA LYS A 34 -2.61 -20.45 -15.52
C LYS A 34 -3.23 -20.12 -16.87
N PHE A 35 -4.02 -21.04 -17.46
CA PHE A 35 -4.81 -20.74 -18.64
C PHE A 35 -5.69 -19.48 -18.46
N SER A 36 -6.35 -19.31 -17.32
CA SER A 36 -7.16 -18.11 -17.05
C SER A 36 -6.31 -16.83 -16.97
N TYR A 37 -5.10 -16.93 -16.42
CA TYR A 37 -4.13 -15.82 -16.40
C TYR A 37 -3.61 -15.48 -17.80
N ASP A 38 -3.24 -16.49 -18.59
CA ASP A 38 -2.66 -16.31 -19.91
C ASP A 38 -3.62 -15.65 -20.88
N ASN A 39 -4.92 -15.95 -20.75
CA ASN A 39 -6.00 -15.40 -21.55
C ASN A 39 -6.51 -14.03 -21.04
N LEU A 40 -5.84 -13.41 -20.06
CA LEU A 40 -6.14 -12.01 -19.74
C LEU A 40 -5.86 -11.11 -20.95
N PRO A 41 -6.76 -10.15 -21.26
CA PRO A 41 -6.75 -9.38 -22.51
C PRO A 41 -5.44 -8.67 -22.85
N ASP A 42 -4.74 -8.13 -21.84
CA ASP A 42 -3.55 -7.32 -22.03
C ASP A 42 -2.58 -7.42 -20.83
N ALA A 43 -1.39 -6.84 -21.01
CA ALA A 43 -0.36 -6.80 -19.98
C ALA A 43 -0.77 -5.98 -18.75
N THR A 44 -1.58 -4.93 -18.93
CA THR A 44 -2.08 -4.11 -17.82
C THR A 44 -2.90 -4.96 -16.85
N MET A 45 -3.80 -5.79 -17.36
CA MET A 45 -4.61 -6.69 -16.53
C MET A 45 -3.75 -7.77 -15.85
N LYS A 46 -2.71 -8.27 -16.50
CA LYS A 46 -1.75 -9.19 -15.87
C LYS A 46 -1.03 -8.52 -14.70
N CYS A 47 -0.49 -7.31 -14.90
CA CYS A 47 0.15 -6.53 -13.83
C CYS A 47 -0.81 -6.20 -12.68
N CYS A 48 -2.06 -5.80 -12.98
CA CYS A 48 -3.07 -5.55 -11.95
C CYS A 48 -3.34 -6.80 -11.10
N LEU A 49 -3.39 -7.99 -11.72
CA LEU A 49 -3.58 -9.23 -10.98
C LEU A 49 -2.34 -9.62 -10.15
N LEU A 50 -1.13 -9.44 -10.69
CA LEU A 50 0.13 -9.68 -9.96
C LEU A 50 0.16 -8.89 -8.65
N TYR A 51 -0.31 -7.65 -8.68
CA TYR A 51 -0.45 -6.79 -7.51
C TYR A 51 -1.29 -7.42 -6.39
N CYS A 52 -2.34 -8.17 -6.74
CA CYS A 52 -3.20 -8.84 -5.78
C CYS A 52 -2.48 -10.02 -5.09
N TYR A 53 -1.43 -10.59 -5.68
CA TYR A 53 -0.63 -11.67 -5.07
C TYR A 53 0.21 -11.17 -3.87
N LEU A 54 0.41 -9.86 -3.74
CA LEU A 54 1.11 -9.25 -2.60
C LEU A 54 0.31 -9.32 -1.29
N TYR A 55 -1.00 -9.60 -1.36
CA TYR A 55 -1.86 -9.66 -0.18
C TYR A 55 -1.83 -11.07 0.46
N PRO A 56 -2.11 -11.17 1.78
CA PRO A 56 -2.30 -12.46 2.45
C PRO A 56 -3.45 -13.29 1.85
N GLU A 57 -3.43 -14.58 2.13
CA GLU A 57 -4.56 -15.49 1.92
C GLU A 57 -5.83 -14.97 2.61
N ASP A 58 -6.98 -15.14 1.94
CA ASP A 58 -8.32 -14.69 2.37
C ASP A 58 -8.42 -13.20 2.79
N TYR A 59 -7.51 -12.35 2.33
CA TYR A 59 -7.51 -10.93 2.70
C TYR A 59 -8.63 -10.16 1.95
N CYS A 60 -9.43 -9.38 2.69
CA CYS A 60 -10.40 -8.41 2.11
C CYS A 60 -9.62 -7.23 1.56
N ILE A 61 -9.43 -7.20 0.24
CA ILE A 61 -8.74 -6.13 -0.47
C ILE A 61 -9.78 -5.10 -0.91
N PRO A 62 -9.75 -3.85 -0.40
CA PRO A 62 -10.66 -2.82 -0.85
C PRO A 62 -10.40 -2.47 -2.32
N LYS A 63 -11.44 -2.54 -3.16
CA LYS A 63 -11.33 -2.30 -4.61
C LYS A 63 -10.73 -0.93 -4.91
N LYS A 64 -11.14 0.11 -4.17
CA LYS A 64 -10.62 1.47 -4.32
C LYS A 64 -9.12 1.55 -4.05
N ARG A 65 -8.63 0.84 -3.03
CA ARG A 65 -7.20 0.81 -2.71
C ARG A 65 -6.36 0.19 -3.82
N LEU A 66 -6.85 -0.89 -4.44
CA LEU A 66 -6.18 -1.48 -5.59
C LEU A 66 -5.99 -0.48 -6.73
N VAL A 67 -7.03 0.29 -7.06
CA VAL A 67 -6.93 1.33 -8.11
C VAL A 67 -5.88 2.36 -7.76
N GLU A 68 -5.90 2.84 -6.52
CA GLU A 68 -5.00 3.89 -6.08
C GLU A 68 -3.55 3.46 -6.21
N TYR A 69 -3.24 2.21 -5.82
CA TYR A 69 -1.92 1.64 -5.98
C TYR A 69 -1.56 1.37 -7.44
N TRP A 70 -2.48 0.81 -8.26
CA TRP A 70 -2.24 0.61 -9.70
C TRP A 70 -2.03 1.93 -10.45
N PHE A 71 -2.71 2.99 -10.01
CA PHE A 71 -2.57 4.32 -10.56
C PHE A 71 -1.18 4.89 -10.21
N CYS A 72 -0.82 4.90 -8.93
CA CYS A 72 0.48 5.42 -8.48
C CYS A 72 1.65 4.67 -9.13
N GLU A 73 1.54 3.35 -9.31
CA GLU A 73 2.59 2.56 -9.99
C GLU A 73 2.66 2.77 -11.51
N GLY A 74 1.78 3.59 -12.08
CA GLY A 74 1.71 3.83 -13.51
C GLY A 74 1.21 2.63 -14.32
N ILE A 75 0.63 1.60 -13.68
CA ILE A 75 -0.01 0.47 -14.38
C ILE A 75 -1.20 0.98 -15.20
N LEU A 76 -1.87 2.01 -14.67
CA LEU A 76 -2.99 2.70 -15.31
C LEU A 76 -2.56 4.02 -15.99
N ASN A 77 -1.33 4.11 -16.51
CA ASN A 77 -0.75 5.32 -17.15
C ASN A 77 -1.56 5.91 -18.32
N LYS A 78 -2.57 5.20 -18.83
CA LYS A 78 -3.52 5.74 -19.80
C LYS A 78 -4.43 6.83 -19.22
N PHE A 79 -4.42 7.03 -17.91
CA PHE A 79 -5.16 8.09 -17.23
C PHE A 79 -4.21 9.06 -16.57
N ASP A 80 -4.45 10.35 -16.81
CA ASP A 80 -3.74 11.42 -16.11
C ASP A 80 -4.33 11.68 -14.71
N ARG A 81 -5.58 11.24 -14.48
CA ARG A 81 -6.35 11.51 -13.26
C ARG A 81 -6.86 10.23 -12.63
N ILE A 82 -6.69 10.11 -11.31
CA ILE A 82 -7.23 8.98 -10.53
C ILE A 82 -8.76 8.82 -10.67
N SER A 83 -9.49 9.92 -10.87
CA SER A 83 -10.95 9.89 -11.04
C SER A 83 -11.36 9.13 -12.32
N GLU A 84 -10.58 9.24 -13.40
CA GLU A 84 -10.79 8.51 -14.65
C GLU A 84 -10.41 7.03 -14.47
N ALA A 85 -9.28 6.77 -13.78
CA ALA A 85 -8.86 5.40 -13.46
C ALA A 85 -9.92 4.65 -12.63
N GLN A 86 -10.58 5.32 -11.68
CA GLN A 86 -11.69 4.76 -10.89
C GLN A 86 -12.92 4.42 -11.73
N MET A 87 -13.14 5.03 -12.89
CA MET A 87 -14.25 4.67 -13.76
C MET A 87 -14.01 3.33 -14.49
N GLN A 88 -12.76 3.03 -14.85
CA GLN A 88 -12.42 1.79 -15.58
C GLN A 88 -12.03 0.61 -14.67
N VAL A 89 -11.81 0.83 -13.36
CA VAL A 89 -11.55 -0.30 -12.45
C VAL A 89 -12.68 -1.31 -12.43
N GLY A 90 -13.93 -0.84 -12.58
CA GLY A 90 -15.10 -1.70 -12.58
C GLY A 90 -14.95 -2.84 -13.60
N ASP A 91 -14.40 -2.54 -14.77
CA ASP A 91 -14.22 -3.49 -15.86
C ASP A 91 -13.06 -4.47 -15.60
N ILE A 92 -11.94 -3.97 -15.06
CA ILE A 92 -10.77 -4.80 -14.71
C ILE A 92 -11.14 -5.80 -13.62
N ILE A 93 -11.73 -5.32 -12.51
CA ILE A 93 -12.13 -6.18 -11.39
C ILE A 93 -13.25 -7.12 -11.82
N SER A 94 -14.24 -6.66 -12.60
CA SER A 94 -15.29 -7.54 -13.10
C SER A 94 -14.73 -8.66 -13.99
N SER A 95 -13.71 -8.37 -14.81
CA SER A 95 -13.04 -9.39 -15.60
C SER A 95 -12.35 -10.44 -14.72
N PHE A 96 -11.66 -10.03 -13.65
CA PHE A 96 -11.05 -10.98 -12.71
C PHE A 96 -12.08 -11.83 -11.97
N LEU A 97 -13.21 -11.25 -11.58
CA LEU A 97 -14.33 -11.97 -10.97
C LEU A 97 -14.95 -12.97 -11.94
N ASN A 98 -15.16 -12.57 -13.21
CA ASN A 98 -15.73 -13.43 -14.24
C ASN A 98 -14.80 -14.58 -14.63
N ALA A 99 -13.48 -14.37 -14.56
CA ALA A 99 -12.46 -15.39 -14.78
C ALA A 99 -12.20 -16.26 -13.55
N CYS A 100 -12.92 -16.05 -12.44
CA CYS A 100 -12.73 -16.72 -11.14
C CYS A 100 -11.29 -16.58 -10.59
N LEU A 101 -10.59 -15.49 -10.94
CA LEU A 101 -9.25 -15.17 -10.42
C LEU A 101 -9.33 -14.37 -9.10
N LEU A 102 -10.48 -13.73 -8.86
CA LEU A 102 -10.84 -13.08 -7.61
C LEU A 102 -12.27 -13.48 -7.22
N GLU A 103 -12.58 -13.34 -5.94
CA GLU A 103 -13.93 -13.49 -5.40
C GLU A 103 -14.44 -12.19 -4.77
N ARG A 104 -15.76 -12.04 -4.72
CA ARG A 104 -16.38 -10.92 -4.00
C ARG A 104 -16.33 -11.19 -2.50
N ASP A 105 -15.91 -10.19 -1.74
CA ASP A 105 -16.01 -10.18 -0.29
C ASP A 105 -16.77 -8.90 0.12
N GLY A 106 -18.10 -8.97 0.07
CA GLY A 106 -18.97 -7.80 0.17
C GLY A 106 -19.01 -6.93 -1.11
N GLU A 107 -19.54 -5.71 -0.97
CA GLU A 107 -19.80 -4.82 -2.11
C GLU A 107 -18.52 -4.16 -2.64
N ASP A 108 -17.66 -3.69 -1.72
CA ASP A 108 -16.49 -2.86 -2.02
C ASP A 108 -15.14 -3.57 -1.85
N CYS A 109 -15.14 -4.86 -1.50
CA CYS A 109 -13.94 -5.68 -1.33
C CYS A 109 -13.93 -6.83 -2.34
N VAL A 110 -12.72 -7.29 -2.64
CA VAL A 110 -12.44 -8.56 -3.31
C VAL A 110 -11.44 -9.33 -2.48
N LYS A 111 -11.43 -10.65 -2.63
CA LYS A 111 -10.41 -11.51 -2.04
C LYS A 111 -9.83 -12.44 -3.08
N MET A 112 -8.62 -12.89 -2.84
CA MET A 112 -7.98 -13.88 -3.68
C MET A 112 -8.09 -15.26 -3.05
N LEU A 113 -8.46 -16.25 -3.86
CA LEU A 113 -8.46 -17.64 -3.47
C LEU A 113 -7.02 -18.14 -3.28
N ASP A 114 -6.79 -18.93 -2.24
CA ASP A 114 -5.47 -19.49 -1.91
C ASP A 114 -4.82 -20.21 -3.10
N VAL A 115 -5.59 -21.04 -3.82
CA VAL A 115 -5.07 -21.77 -4.99
C VAL A 115 -4.67 -20.85 -6.15
N ILE A 116 -5.36 -19.72 -6.32
CA ILE A 116 -5.03 -18.73 -7.35
C ILE A 116 -3.82 -17.91 -6.93
N ARG A 117 -3.72 -17.59 -5.64
CA ARG A 117 -2.55 -16.92 -5.07
C ARG A 117 -1.30 -17.80 -5.19
N ASP A 118 -1.38 -19.07 -4.83
CA ASP A 118 -0.28 -20.02 -4.95
C ASP A 118 0.16 -20.20 -6.40
N MET A 119 -0.79 -20.30 -7.33
CA MET A 119 -0.50 -20.29 -8.76
C MET A 119 0.20 -18.99 -9.19
N GLY A 120 -0.23 -17.82 -8.70
CA GLY A 120 0.41 -16.54 -8.97
C GLY A 120 1.85 -16.46 -8.48
N LEU A 121 2.10 -16.92 -7.24
CA LEU A 121 3.44 -17.03 -6.67
C LEU A 121 4.30 -18.05 -7.42
N TRP A 122 3.71 -19.09 -8.00
CA TRP A 122 4.41 -20.02 -8.88
C TRP A 122 4.74 -19.38 -10.24
N ILE A 123 3.83 -18.63 -10.85
CA ILE A 123 4.06 -17.89 -12.12
C ILE A 123 5.26 -16.94 -11.99
N THR A 124 5.28 -16.15 -10.91
CA THR A 124 6.35 -15.17 -10.65
C THR A 124 7.71 -15.82 -10.41
N ARG A 125 7.75 -17.06 -9.89
CA ARG A 125 9.00 -17.83 -9.68
C ARG A 125 9.52 -18.50 -10.95
N GLU A 126 8.62 -19.11 -11.74
CA GLU A 126 9.01 -20.04 -12.82
C GLU A 126 9.02 -19.40 -14.22
N PHE A 127 8.13 -18.44 -14.51
CA PHE A 127 7.89 -17.99 -15.90
C PHE A 127 8.24 -16.53 -16.16
N GLU A 128 8.32 -15.68 -15.13
CA GLU A 128 8.76 -14.29 -15.26
C GLU A 128 10.28 -14.14 -15.06
N ALA A 129 11.04 -15.21 -15.29
CA ALA A 129 12.46 -15.39 -14.97
C ALA A 129 13.37 -14.18 -15.26
N THR A 130 13.81 -13.48 -14.20
CA THR A 130 15.22 -13.28 -13.77
C THR A 130 15.22 -12.40 -12.50
N GLU A 131 15.96 -12.83 -11.46
CA GLU A 131 16.14 -12.15 -10.15
C GLU A 131 14.87 -12.01 -9.29
N ASN A 132 14.68 -12.83 -8.23
CA ASN A 132 13.62 -12.76 -7.20
C ASN A 132 12.74 -11.48 -7.17
N ILE A 133 11.89 -11.26 -8.17
CA ILE A 133 11.19 -9.99 -8.37
C ILE A 133 10.20 -9.78 -7.22
N PHE A 134 9.61 -10.87 -6.74
CA PHE A 134 8.59 -10.89 -5.70
C PHE A 134 9.09 -11.57 -4.43
N PHE A 135 9.10 -10.83 -3.32
CA PHE A 135 9.27 -11.36 -1.96
C PHE A 135 7.94 -11.24 -1.20
N VAL A 136 7.14 -12.30 -1.20
CA VAL A 136 5.83 -12.32 -0.52
C VAL A 136 5.86 -13.29 0.65
N LYS A 137 5.75 -12.72 1.86
CA LYS A 137 5.61 -13.42 3.14
C LYS A 137 4.45 -12.80 3.93
N ALA A 138 3.31 -12.57 3.27
CA ALA A 138 2.18 -11.87 3.85
C ALA A 138 1.24 -12.84 4.60
N GLY A 139 0.98 -12.58 5.89
CA GLY A 139 0.07 -13.38 6.72
C GLY A 139 0.66 -14.67 7.29
N ASP A 140 1.96 -14.94 7.07
CA ASP A 140 2.63 -16.18 7.48
C ASP A 140 2.71 -16.34 9.02
N GLN A 141 2.60 -15.24 9.79
CA GLN A 141 2.66 -15.16 11.28
C GLN A 141 3.90 -15.82 11.94
N LEU A 142 4.80 -16.38 11.14
CA LEU A 142 6.03 -17.09 11.49
C LEU A 142 7.25 -16.38 10.88
N PHE A 143 7.13 -15.08 10.56
CA PHE A 143 8.23 -14.27 10.08
C PHE A 143 9.21 -13.96 11.22
N GLU A 144 9.92 -14.99 11.68
CA GLU A 144 10.81 -14.93 12.84
C GLU A 144 12.21 -14.44 12.46
N LYS A 145 12.60 -14.55 11.17
CA LYS A 145 13.94 -14.18 10.69
C LYS A 145 13.87 -13.13 9.59
N GLN A 146 14.37 -11.93 9.88
CA GLN A 146 14.67 -10.89 8.89
C GLN A 146 15.99 -11.27 8.21
N ASP A 147 15.94 -11.93 7.05
CA ASP A 147 17.15 -12.23 6.28
C ASP A 147 17.34 -11.18 5.19
N ALA A 148 18.11 -10.14 5.51
CA ALA A 148 18.34 -9.01 4.61
C ALA A 148 18.89 -9.42 3.23
N LYS A 149 19.52 -10.60 3.10
CA LYS A 149 20.02 -11.11 1.82
C LYS A 149 18.93 -11.54 0.86
N GLU A 150 17.84 -12.13 1.36
CA GLU A 150 16.71 -12.53 0.52
C GLU A 150 15.99 -11.32 -0.06
N TRP A 151 16.12 -10.17 0.60
CA TRP A 151 15.50 -8.92 0.21
C TRP A 151 16.27 -8.17 -0.87
N GLU A 152 17.58 -8.42 -1.04
CA GLU A 152 18.44 -7.59 -1.92
C GLU A 152 18.00 -7.59 -3.39
N SER A 153 17.39 -8.69 -3.85
CA SER A 153 16.92 -8.86 -5.23
C SER A 153 15.44 -8.51 -5.43
N ALA A 154 14.70 -8.23 -4.35
CA ALA A 154 13.27 -7.97 -4.41
C ALA A 154 12.96 -6.64 -5.11
N LYS A 155 12.02 -6.68 -6.06
CA LYS A 155 11.41 -5.51 -6.69
C LYS A 155 10.07 -5.16 -6.05
N GLU A 156 9.33 -6.18 -5.63
CA GLU A 156 8.04 -6.07 -4.97
C GLU A 156 8.07 -6.94 -3.71
N MET A 157 7.77 -6.33 -2.57
CA MET A 157 7.88 -6.98 -1.28
C MET A 157 6.62 -6.78 -0.45
N SER A 158 6.12 -7.86 0.12
CA SER A 158 5.04 -7.82 1.10
C SER A 158 5.35 -8.71 2.29
N VAL A 159 5.43 -8.08 3.46
CA VAL A 159 5.55 -8.75 4.77
C VAL A 159 4.40 -8.31 5.69
N MET A 160 3.24 -8.04 5.09
CA MET A 160 2.02 -7.65 5.79
C MET A 160 1.58 -8.71 6.82
N LYS A 161 0.87 -8.27 7.86
CA LYS A 161 0.13 -9.16 8.79
C LYS A 161 1.01 -10.24 9.44
N ASN A 162 2.23 -9.89 9.86
CA ASN A 162 3.19 -10.82 10.47
C ASN A 162 3.47 -10.57 11.96
N LYS A 163 2.77 -9.62 12.59
CA LYS A 163 2.98 -9.25 14.00
C LYS A 163 4.43 -8.80 14.29
N ILE A 164 5.12 -8.27 13.29
CA ILE A 164 6.51 -7.80 13.44
C ILE A 164 6.49 -6.55 14.33
N LYS A 165 7.30 -6.57 15.39
CA LYS A 165 7.40 -5.45 16.35
C LYS A 165 8.57 -4.51 16.07
N VAL A 166 9.64 -5.03 15.50
CA VAL A 166 10.85 -4.24 15.25
C VAL A 166 11.47 -4.63 13.92
N LEU A 167 11.75 -3.65 13.06
CA LEU A 167 12.60 -3.81 11.88
C LEU A 167 13.97 -3.22 12.19
N LYS A 168 14.96 -4.08 12.48
CA LYS A 168 16.30 -3.63 12.90
C LYS A 168 17.31 -3.59 11.76
N GLU A 169 17.08 -4.40 10.73
CA GLU A 169 17.99 -4.52 9.60
C GLU A 169 18.06 -3.25 8.75
N THR A 170 19.13 -3.14 7.97
CA THR A 170 19.33 -2.09 6.98
C THR A 170 19.49 -2.76 5.62
N PRO A 171 18.36 -3.20 5.02
CA PRO A 171 18.40 -4.03 3.84
C PRO A 171 18.90 -3.24 2.61
N LYS A 172 19.68 -3.91 1.77
CA LYS A 172 20.24 -3.33 0.54
C LYS A 172 19.40 -3.76 -0.65
N CYS A 173 18.28 -3.08 -0.86
CA CYS A 173 17.30 -3.42 -1.90
C CYS A 173 17.28 -2.35 -2.99
N PRO A 174 18.31 -2.25 -3.84
CA PRO A 174 18.42 -1.18 -4.82
C PRO A 174 17.28 -1.18 -5.84
N ASN A 175 16.67 -2.34 -6.11
CA ASN A 175 15.62 -2.50 -7.13
C ASN A 175 14.20 -2.46 -6.56
N LEU A 176 14.03 -2.32 -5.24
CA LEU A 176 12.71 -2.39 -4.61
C LEU A 176 11.88 -1.16 -4.94
N ARG A 177 10.68 -1.41 -5.48
CA ARG A 177 9.68 -0.41 -5.87
C ARG A 177 8.46 -0.43 -4.96
N ILE A 178 8.00 -1.62 -4.58
CA ILE A 178 6.80 -1.78 -3.76
C ILE A 178 7.17 -2.44 -2.44
N LEU A 179 6.75 -1.83 -1.33
CA LEU A 179 6.94 -2.37 0.00
C LEU A 179 5.67 -2.27 0.84
N PHE A 180 5.05 -3.42 1.10
CA PHE A 180 3.89 -3.56 1.97
C PHE A 180 4.28 -4.09 3.35
N LEU A 181 4.10 -3.24 4.35
CA LEU A 181 4.41 -3.50 5.75
C LEU A 181 3.16 -3.42 6.64
N SER A 182 1.97 -3.23 6.06
CA SER A 182 0.73 -2.99 6.79
C SER A 182 0.30 -4.14 7.71
N GLU A 183 -0.51 -3.81 8.72
CA GLU A 183 -1.03 -4.74 9.73
C GLU A 183 0.06 -5.48 10.54
N ASN A 184 1.21 -4.83 10.75
CA ASN A 184 2.21 -5.28 11.70
C ASN A 184 2.10 -4.53 13.05
N GLU A 185 2.83 -4.99 14.05
CA GLU A 185 2.84 -4.44 15.41
C GLU A 185 4.06 -3.54 15.66
N PHE A 186 4.54 -2.83 14.62
CA PHE A 186 5.80 -2.09 14.72
C PHE A 186 5.75 -1.08 15.86
N GLN A 187 6.71 -1.21 16.77
CA GLN A 187 7.02 -0.20 17.78
C GLN A 187 8.16 0.67 17.28
N VAL A 188 9.10 0.07 16.53
CA VAL A 188 10.31 0.74 16.02
C VAL A 188 10.65 0.21 14.63
N ILE A 189 10.95 1.12 13.71
CA ILE A 189 11.65 0.86 12.45
C ILE A 189 13.00 1.57 12.57
N SER A 190 14.10 0.86 12.30
CA SER A 190 15.46 1.42 12.40
C SER A 190 15.64 2.60 11.43
N ASP A 191 16.37 3.64 11.86
CA ASP A 191 16.62 4.84 11.04
C ASP A 191 17.33 4.54 9.72
N GLY A 192 18.13 3.46 9.70
CA GLY A 192 18.82 2.98 8.51
C GLY A 192 17.96 2.14 7.56
N PHE A 193 16.73 1.75 7.93
CA PHE A 193 15.94 0.77 7.16
C PHE A 193 15.73 1.18 5.69
N PHE A 194 15.47 2.46 5.45
CA PHE A 194 15.20 2.99 4.11
C PHE A 194 16.45 3.50 3.37
N GLN A 195 17.64 3.40 3.97
CA GLN A 195 18.86 4.03 3.47
C GLN A 195 19.30 3.52 2.09
N PHE A 196 19.06 2.25 1.78
CA PHE A 196 19.53 1.60 0.54
C PHE A 196 18.36 1.12 -0.33
N ILE A 197 17.27 1.88 -0.33
CA ILE A 197 16.04 1.59 -1.09
C ILE A 197 15.61 2.83 -1.92
N PRO A 198 16.48 3.36 -2.80
CA PRO A 198 16.27 4.67 -3.41
C PRO A 198 15.13 4.72 -4.44
N HIS A 199 14.69 3.56 -4.96
CA HIS A 199 13.71 3.46 -6.04
C HIS A 199 12.30 3.07 -5.56
N LEU A 200 12.05 3.13 -4.24
CA LEU A 200 10.75 2.82 -3.70
C LEU A 200 9.70 3.84 -4.16
N THR A 201 8.64 3.35 -4.82
CA THR A 201 7.52 4.11 -5.36
C THR A 201 6.27 3.95 -4.51
N VAL A 202 6.06 2.78 -3.90
CA VAL A 202 4.92 2.52 -3.00
C VAL A 202 5.40 2.04 -1.63
N LEU A 203 4.95 2.71 -0.58
CA LEU A 203 5.14 2.30 0.80
C LEU A 203 3.80 2.27 1.54
N ASP A 204 3.40 1.08 1.99
CA ASP A 204 2.21 0.89 2.83
C ASP A 204 2.62 0.51 4.26
N LEU A 205 2.47 1.47 5.19
CA LEU A 205 2.66 1.28 6.63
C LEU A 205 1.31 1.24 7.37
N SER A 206 0.19 1.17 6.66
CA SER A 206 -1.13 1.31 7.26
C SER A 206 -1.41 0.26 8.35
N ARG A 207 -2.28 0.63 9.29
CA ARG A 207 -2.70 -0.23 10.42
C ARG A 207 -1.55 -0.69 11.33
N THR A 208 -0.44 0.05 11.38
CA THR A 208 0.67 -0.17 12.32
C THR A 208 0.52 0.75 13.54
N LYS A 209 -0.50 0.48 14.37
CA LYS A 209 -0.97 1.39 15.44
C LYS A 209 0.07 1.71 16.52
N GLU A 210 1.04 0.84 16.73
CA GLU A 210 2.08 1.02 17.75
C GLU A 210 3.25 1.89 17.28
N LEU A 211 3.34 2.19 15.97
CA LEU A 211 4.44 2.97 15.41
C LEU A 211 4.22 4.45 15.70
N ARG A 212 5.04 5.05 16.55
CA ARG A 212 4.87 6.43 17.04
C ARG A 212 5.63 7.49 16.26
N ALA A 213 6.68 7.10 15.55
CA ALA A 213 7.51 7.99 14.77
C ALA A 213 7.94 7.32 13.47
N LEU A 214 8.15 8.12 12.44
CA LEU A 214 8.83 7.68 11.23
C LEU A 214 10.36 7.66 11.47
N PRO A 215 11.09 6.71 10.87
CA PRO A 215 12.55 6.67 10.96
C PRO A 215 13.19 7.85 10.20
N ASP A 216 14.34 8.35 10.68
CA ASP A 216 15.00 9.56 10.13
C ASP A 216 15.33 9.43 8.62
N GLY A 217 15.71 8.22 8.18
CA GLY A 217 16.06 7.94 6.78
C GLY A 217 14.90 7.94 5.79
N ILE A 218 13.64 8.05 6.24
CA ILE A 218 12.48 7.91 5.34
C ILE A 218 12.41 9.01 4.28
N SER A 219 12.93 10.21 4.57
CA SER A 219 12.96 11.34 3.63
C SER A 219 13.85 11.10 2.40
N GLN A 220 14.68 10.05 2.41
CA GLN A 220 15.55 9.65 1.29
C GLN A 220 14.80 8.94 0.17
N LEU A 221 13.54 8.54 0.40
CA LEU A 221 12.66 7.90 -0.58
C LEU A 221 12.13 8.91 -1.63
N VAL A 222 13.03 9.53 -2.39
CA VAL A 222 12.69 10.62 -3.35
C VAL A 222 11.87 10.16 -4.56
N SER A 223 11.83 8.85 -4.82
CA SER A 223 11.00 8.22 -5.84
C SER A 223 9.59 7.90 -5.37
N LEU A 224 9.24 8.17 -4.10
CA LEU A 224 7.95 7.76 -3.54
C LEU A 224 6.78 8.49 -4.23
N GLU A 225 5.84 7.70 -4.73
CA GLU A 225 4.62 8.12 -5.43
C GLU A 225 3.37 7.83 -4.58
N CYS A 226 3.40 6.76 -3.78
CA CYS A 226 2.31 6.38 -2.89
C CYS A 226 2.78 6.14 -1.46
N PHE A 227 2.14 6.80 -0.50
CA PHE A 227 2.39 6.59 0.91
C PHE A 227 1.09 6.46 1.72
N ASP A 228 0.85 5.27 2.25
CA ASP A 228 -0.28 5.00 3.15
C ASP A 228 0.20 4.88 4.61
N LEU A 229 -0.20 5.86 5.43
CA LEU A 229 0.00 5.91 6.88
C LEU A 229 -1.32 5.76 7.65
N SER A 230 -2.40 5.37 7.00
CA SER A 230 -3.71 5.31 7.63
C SER A 230 -3.70 4.32 8.80
N PHE A 231 -4.43 4.65 9.87
CA PHE A 231 -4.50 3.83 11.10
C PHE A 231 -3.13 3.57 11.77
N THR A 232 -2.14 4.43 11.58
CA THR A 232 -0.87 4.38 12.33
C THR A 232 -0.92 5.21 13.62
N GLY A 233 0.02 4.95 14.53
CA GLY A 233 0.17 5.70 15.77
C GLY A 233 1.08 6.92 15.68
N ILE A 234 1.50 7.33 14.47
CA ILE A 234 2.53 8.34 14.26
C ILE A 234 2.06 9.70 14.77
N GLU A 235 2.92 10.34 15.55
CA GLU A 235 2.58 11.56 16.25
C GLU A 235 2.91 12.83 15.46
N GLU A 236 3.97 12.79 14.66
CA GLU A 236 4.47 13.96 13.91
C GLU A 236 5.01 13.54 12.54
N LEU A 237 4.73 14.33 11.50
CA LEU A 237 5.41 14.21 10.22
C LEU A 237 6.66 15.11 10.18
N PRO A 238 7.82 14.62 9.69
CA PRO A 238 9.00 15.44 9.49
C PRO A 238 8.84 16.45 8.34
N ILE A 239 9.47 17.62 8.43
CA ILE A 239 9.45 18.63 7.34
C ILE A 239 10.32 18.19 6.16
N GLU A 240 11.26 17.29 6.41
CA GLU A 240 12.17 16.66 5.45
C GLU A 240 11.41 15.88 4.37
N LEU A 241 10.18 15.44 4.65
CA LEU A 241 9.30 14.78 3.68
C LEU A 241 9.00 15.63 2.44
N LYS A 242 9.22 16.95 2.49
CA LYS A 242 9.10 17.84 1.33
C LYS A 242 9.98 17.45 0.13
N SER A 243 10.95 16.55 0.32
CA SER A 243 11.77 15.98 -0.75
C SER A 243 10.99 15.06 -1.69
N TRP A 244 9.80 14.58 -1.30
CA TRP A 244 8.97 13.65 -2.07
C TRP A 244 8.16 14.37 -3.15
N THR A 245 8.85 14.97 -4.11
CA THR A 245 8.22 15.76 -5.20
C THR A 245 7.44 14.91 -6.20
N ASN A 246 7.56 13.58 -6.14
CA ASN A 246 6.82 12.64 -6.97
C ASN A 246 5.53 12.12 -6.31
N LEU A 247 5.26 12.49 -5.06
CA LEU A 247 4.14 11.92 -4.30
C LEU A 247 2.79 12.26 -4.95
N GLU A 248 2.05 11.23 -5.33
CA GLU A 248 0.71 11.29 -5.93
C GLU A 248 -0.38 10.92 -4.91
N MET A 249 -0.08 10.07 -3.94
CA MET A 249 -0.99 9.68 -2.89
C MET A 249 -0.36 9.79 -1.49
N LEU A 250 -1.08 10.48 -0.61
CA LEU A 250 -0.80 10.52 0.82
C LEU A 250 -2.08 10.25 1.61
N ASP A 251 -2.09 9.16 2.38
CA ASP A 251 -3.22 8.80 3.24
C ASP A 251 -2.86 8.85 4.73
N LEU A 252 -3.47 9.79 5.43
CA LEU A 252 -3.33 10.03 6.87
C LEU A 252 -4.63 9.75 7.63
N SER A 253 -5.54 8.96 7.05
CA SER A 253 -6.85 8.67 7.65
C SER A 253 -6.72 7.92 8.97
N CYS A 254 -7.53 8.30 9.96
CA CYS A 254 -7.60 7.59 11.25
C CYS A 254 -6.25 7.48 12.00
N MET A 255 -5.38 8.49 11.84
CA MET A 255 -4.16 8.65 12.65
C MET A 255 -4.48 9.44 13.92
N ASP A 256 -5.07 8.76 14.92
CA ASP A 256 -5.65 9.41 16.10
C ASP A 256 -4.61 10.18 16.96
N ASN A 257 -3.34 9.79 16.89
CA ASN A 257 -2.25 10.39 17.66
C ASN A 257 -1.48 11.48 16.88
N LEU A 258 -1.81 11.71 15.60
CA LEU A 258 -1.11 12.68 14.77
C LEU A 258 -1.40 14.09 15.27
N ARG A 259 -0.41 14.67 15.94
CA ARG A 259 -0.47 16.00 16.55
C ARG A 259 0.23 17.08 15.76
N LYS A 260 1.14 16.74 14.85
CA LYS A 260 1.88 17.74 14.07
C LYS A 260 2.01 17.34 12.60
N ILE A 261 1.57 18.24 11.73
CA ILE A 261 1.99 18.30 10.34
C ILE A 261 2.65 19.68 10.16
N PRO A 262 3.95 19.74 9.81
CA PRO A 262 4.67 21.00 9.62
C PRO A 262 4.02 21.88 8.56
N GLN A 263 4.11 23.20 8.74
CA GLN A 263 3.71 24.15 7.70
C GLN A 263 4.60 24.00 6.45
N HIS A 264 4.01 24.29 5.30
CA HIS A 264 4.55 24.16 3.95
C HIS A 264 4.85 22.73 3.51
N LEU A 265 4.46 21.71 4.29
CA LEU A 265 4.70 20.33 3.91
C LEU A 265 3.72 19.86 2.84
N ILE A 266 2.41 20.00 3.04
CA ILE A 266 1.41 19.44 2.14
C ILE A 266 1.45 20.14 0.79
N CYS A 267 1.61 21.47 0.77
CA CYS A 267 1.71 22.23 -0.48
C CYS A 267 3.01 21.94 -1.27
N SER A 268 4.00 21.27 -0.67
CA SER A 268 5.24 20.88 -1.38
C SER A 268 5.04 19.68 -2.32
N PHE A 269 3.98 18.88 -2.13
CA PHE A 269 3.67 17.71 -2.94
C PHE A 269 2.94 18.10 -4.23
N SER A 270 3.65 18.74 -5.17
CA SER A 270 3.02 19.34 -6.36
C SER A 270 2.26 18.35 -7.27
N LYS A 271 2.60 17.05 -7.24
CA LYS A 271 1.92 16.00 -8.02
C LYS A 271 0.76 15.31 -7.28
N LEU A 272 0.47 15.71 -6.05
CA LEU A 272 -0.49 15.01 -5.19
C LEU A 272 -1.88 15.02 -5.82
N GLN A 273 -2.40 13.83 -6.12
CA GLN A 273 -3.74 13.60 -6.64
C GLN A 273 -4.71 13.13 -5.55
N ILE A 274 -4.19 12.44 -4.54
CA ILE A 274 -5.00 11.81 -3.49
C ILE A 274 -4.47 12.27 -2.14
N PHE A 275 -5.31 13.00 -1.40
CA PHE A 275 -5.03 13.36 -0.02
C PHE A 275 -6.20 12.98 0.88
N ARG A 276 -5.92 12.21 1.93
CA ARG A 276 -6.92 11.87 2.93
C ARG A 276 -6.40 12.13 4.33
N ARG A 277 -7.23 12.77 5.14
CA ARG A 277 -7.05 12.94 6.58
C ARG A 277 -8.41 13.07 7.25
N VAL A 278 -8.82 12.05 7.99
CA VAL A 278 -10.11 12.02 8.69
C VAL A 278 -9.84 11.86 10.19
N TYR A 279 -9.70 12.97 10.92
CA TYR A 279 -9.71 12.98 12.41
C TYR A 279 -9.75 14.40 13.03
N LEU A 280 -9.94 14.45 14.36
CA LEU A 280 -10.79 15.39 15.10
C LEU A 280 -10.09 16.28 16.16
N ILE A 281 -8.77 16.22 16.34
CA ILE A 281 -8.13 16.94 17.44
C ILE A 281 -7.47 18.24 16.93
N ASP A 282 -7.89 19.36 17.51
CA ASP A 282 -7.25 20.67 17.33
C ASP A 282 -6.04 20.76 18.27
N TYR A 283 -4.93 21.27 17.75
CA TYR A 283 -3.66 21.37 18.46
C TYR A 283 -3.21 22.83 18.53
N PRO A 284 -2.83 23.35 19.71
CA PRO A 284 -2.61 24.78 19.91
C PRO A 284 -1.29 25.32 19.34
N ASN A 285 -0.38 24.47 18.83
CA ASN A 285 0.96 24.88 18.40
C ASN A 285 0.95 25.75 17.12
N GLU A 286 1.77 26.80 17.07
CA GLU A 286 1.81 27.77 15.96
C GLU A 286 2.36 27.16 14.66
N ASP A 287 3.36 26.30 14.73
CA ASP A 287 4.03 25.66 13.58
C ASP A 287 3.34 24.37 13.10
N ASN A 288 2.00 24.36 13.14
CA ASN A 288 1.20 23.19 12.85
C ASN A 288 0.03 23.53 11.92
N VAL A 289 -0.13 22.79 10.82
CA VAL A 289 -1.25 22.99 9.89
C VAL A 289 -2.58 22.48 10.43
N LEU A 290 -2.54 21.67 11.50
CA LEU A 290 -3.72 21.16 12.19
C LEU A 290 -4.38 22.19 13.11
N LYS A 291 -3.76 23.36 13.30
CA LYS A 291 -4.26 24.43 14.18
C LYS A 291 -5.59 25.01 13.66
N GLY A 292 -6.50 25.32 14.58
CA GLY A 292 -7.65 26.18 14.35
C GLY A 292 -8.71 25.54 13.44
N GLY A 293 -8.93 24.24 13.56
CA GLY A 293 -9.94 23.53 12.77
C GLY A 293 -9.56 23.28 11.30
N ASN A 294 -8.26 23.25 10.99
CA ASN A 294 -7.67 22.97 9.67
C ASN A 294 -7.60 24.17 8.69
N GLU A 295 -7.70 25.41 9.15
CA GLU A 295 -7.56 26.60 8.26
C GLU A 295 -6.25 26.58 7.47
N LYS A 296 -5.12 26.34 8.16
CA LYS A 296 -3.79 26.29 7.53
C LYS A 296 -3.66 25.14 6.55
N LEU A 297 -4.22 23.97 6.88
CA LEU A 297 -4.25 22.85 5.95
C LEU A 297 -5.04 23.21 4.68
N ILE A 298 -6.17 23.90 4.80
CA ILE A 298 -6.92 24.37 3.62
C ILE A 298 -6.06 25.31 2.77
N GLU A 299 -5.31 26.25 3.36
CA GLU A 299 -4.40 27.13 2.61
C GLU A 299 -3.30 26.34 1.88
N GLU A 300 -2.75 25.27 2.47
CA GLU A 300 -1.78 24.42 1.78
C GLU A 300 -2.39 23.62 0.63
N LEU A 301 -3.60 23.12 0.80
CA LEU A 301 -4.32 22.39 -0.25
C LEU A 301 -4.64 23.27 -1.46
N LYS A 302 -4.79 24.59 -1.29
CA LYS A 302 -5.00 25.53 -2.42
C LYS A 302 -3.86 25.54 -3.43
N GLY A 303 -2.63 25.24 -2.99
CA GLY A 303 -1.47 25.18 -3.86
C GLY A 303 -1.42 23.94 -4.76
N LEU A 304 -2.27 22.94 -4.52
CA LEU A 304 -2.22 21.65 -5.21
C LEU A 304 -3.12 21.63 -6.44
N GLN A 305 -2.53 21.74 -7.62
CA GLN A 305 -3.26 21.84 -8.89
C GLN A 305 -3.79 20.49 -9.41
N HIS A 306 -3.23 19.38 -8.94
CA HIS A 306 -3.54 18.03 -9.43
C HIS A 306 -4.45 17.23 -8.48
N LEU A 307 -4.86 17.82 -7.36
CA LEU A 307 -5.65 17.15 -6.34
C LEU A 307 -7.04 16.76 -6.88
N ASN A 308 -7.28 15.45 -6.98
CA ASN A 308 -8.51 14.86 -7.54
C ASN A 308 -9.39 14.22 -6.46
N ILE A 309 -8.78 13.56 -5.47
CA ILE A 309 -9.48 12.94 -4.36
C ILE A 309 -9.03 13.60 -3.07
N LEU A 310 -9.98 14.27 -2.42
CA LEU A 310 -9.78 14.89 -1.12
C LEU A 310 -10.78 14.30 -0.12
N ARG A 311 -10.28 13.75 0.99
CA ARG A 311 -11.11 13.35 2.12
C ARG A 311 -10.60 14.00 3.39
N ILE A 312 -11.24 15.08 3.81
CA ILE A 312 -10.90 15.80 5.04
C ILE A 312 -12.11 16.02 5.94
N SER A 313 -11.86 16.23 7.22
CA SER A 313 -12.88 16.67 8.17
C SER A 313 -12.82 18.18 8.36
N ILE A 314 -13.97 18.85 8.20
CA ILE A 314 -14.16 20.29 8.44
C ILE A 314 -15.19 20.44 9.55
N HIS A 315 -14.83 21.15 10.63
CA HIS A 315 -15.66 21.26 11.84
C HIS A 315 -15.97 22.70 12.26
N ASN A 316 -15.44 23.69 11.55
CA ASN A 316 -15.73 25.11 11.78
C ASN A 316 -16.28 25.73 10.50
N MET A 317 -17.33 26.55 10.64
CA MET A 317 -17.94 27.29 9.55
C MET A 317 -16.93 28.18 8.82
N VAL A 318 -15.99 28.82 9.53
CA VAL A 318 -14.94 29.66 8.92
C VAL A 318 -14.05 28.84 7.99
N CYS A 319 -13.66 27.64 8.41
CA CYS A 319 -12.90 26.72 7.57
C CYS A 319 -13.72 26.26 6.35
N LEU A 320 -15.01 25.97 6.54
CA LEU A 320 -15.89 25.58 5.45
C LEU A 320 -16.06 26.71 4.43
N GLU A 321 -16.28 27.94 4.87
CA GLU A 321 -16.38 29.12 3.98
C GLU A 321 -15.09 29.35 3.20
N ARG A 322 -13.93 29.26 3.87
CA ARG A 322 -12.61 29.31 3.19
C ARG A 322 -12.48 28.20 2.14
N PHE A 323 -12.87 26.98 2.49
CA PHE A 323 -12.84 25.85 1.57
C PHE A 323 -13.80 26.03 0.40
N LEU A 324 -15.00 26.58 0.60
CA LEU A 324 -15.95 26.82 -0.48
C LEU A 324 -15.51 27.96 -1.41
N SER A 325 -14.84 28.98 -0.87
CA SER A 325 -14.27 30.08 -1.67
C SER A 325 -13.20 29.59 -2.67
N PHE A 326 -12.62 28.41 -2.45
CA PHE A 326 -11.71 27.73 -3.38
C PHE A 326 -12.32 27.50 -4.77
N ASN A 327 -13.61 27.14 -4.84
CA ASN A 327 -14.26 26.73 -6.09
C ASN A 327 -14.86 27.90 -6.88
N SER A 328 -14.99 29.08 -6.28
CA SER A 328 -15.55 30.27 -6.97
C SER A 328 -14.61 30.92 -7.98
N ASP A 329 -13.30 30.68 -7.88
CA ASP A 329 -12.29 31.26 -8.80
C ASP A 329 -11.96 30.35 -10.00
N VAL A 330 -12.51 29.12 -10.06
CA VAL A 330 -12.28 28.14 -11.14
C VAL A 330 -13.50 27.97 -12.04
N ALA A 331 -14.62 28.64 -11.76
CA ALA A 331 -15.76 28.68 -12.67
C ALA A 331 -15.36 29.47 -13.94
N PRO A 332 -15.45 28.88 -15.15
CA PRO A 332 -15.25 29.65 -16.37
C PRO A 332 -16.31 30.75 -16.39
N LYS A 333 -15.86 32.01 -16.45
CA LYS A 333 -16.74 33.13 -16.77
C LYS A 333 -17.32 32.84 -18.16
N HIS A 334 -18.62 32.55 -18.20
CA HIS A 334 -19.39 32.32 -19.41
C HIS A 334 -19.23 33.46 -20.43
#